data_AF-A0A942VZ33-F1
#
_entry.id   AF-A0A942VZ33-F1
#
_cell.length_a   1.000
_cell.length_b   1.000
_cell.length_c   1.000
_cell.angle_alpha   90.00
_cell.angle_beta   90.00
_cell.angle_gamma   90.00
#
_symmetry.space_group_name_H-M   'P 1'
#
loop_
_entity.id
_entity.type
_entity.pdbx_description
1 polymer ?
#
loop_
_entity_poly.entity_id
_entity_poly.type
_entity_poly.pdbx_seq_one_letter_code
_entity_poly.pdbx_strand_id
1 'polypeptide(L)'
;MYENSKELIKILKAFLFEEKYTKENNTQIEDIVKIADLHNVTAIVGYVFEKNNVSVPDNIISKIFKKKLQCGILGAKREVIFNEISDALSENLLEHIIVKGYILRNLYPIKDLRTMSDMDFVIKSSDGKMMEKIMASLGYELDEYVQGDWSYFKNNMHIEFHEKLTESELGNGFDYDEYLKDCFSHTKEYRKLTRKLNNEYHLIYMFIHCAKHFYNEGCGFRMIMDFAAYIKVYKDIIDWNYVNDELKKIHLYSFSKNIWYLCQVWFNITPYNKGYTMDSDLYNELFEYIAKGGTFGEAQAKERMVSKAARETFEKAGNNKIKGFYVKLKKYVLLDDKSMRGIVGWYKNMPKFMLPIAWIYKSFNAVRNKGLGITKDIIASDSNNNALHEYTMLEKLGLYNKK
;
A
#
# COMPACT_ATOMS: atom_id res chain seq x y z
N MET A 1 4.31 5.68 23.43
CA MET A 1 4.08 5.22 22.04
C MET A 1 5.34 5.32 21.20
N TYR A 2 5.91 6.52 20.99
CA TYR A 2 7.01 6.71 20.04
C TYR A 2 8.33 6.00 20.39
N GLU A 3 8.72 5.94 21.67
CA GLU A 3 9.92 5.16 22.07
C GLU A 3 9.75 3.66 21.78
N ASN A 4 8.57 3.08 22.06
CA ASN A 4 8.28 1.69 21.71
C ASN A 4 8.23 1.47 20.19
N SER A 5 7.84 2.48 19.40
CA SER A 5 7.92 2.42 17.93
C SER A 5 9.37 2.43 17.43
N LYS A 6 10.25 3.23 18.04
CA LYS A 6 11.70 3.20 17.75
C LYS A 6 12.31 1.85 18.11
N GLU A 7 11.91 1.27 19.24
CA GLU A 7 12.35 -0.06 19.65
C GLU A 7 11.86 -1.15 18.69
N LEU A 8 10.62 -1.05 18.20
CA LEU A 8 10.11 -1.94 17.16
C LEU A 8 10.99 -1.89 15.90
N ILE A 9 11.42 -0.70 15.47
CA ILE A 9 12.33 -0.57 14.31
C ILE A 9 13.66 -1.30 14.56
N LYS A 10 14.23 -1.22 15.76
CA LYS A 10 15.45 -1.99 16.10
C LYS A 10 15.22 -3.50 15.99
N ILE A 11 14.06 -3.99 16.43
CA ILE A 11 13.67 -5.40 16.28
C ILE A 11 13.55 -5.77 14.80
N LEU A 12 12.89 -4.94 13.98
CA LEU A 12 12.75 -5.17 12.54
C LEU A 12 14.11 -5.16 11.82
N LYS A 13 15.01 -4.26 12.20
CA LYS A 13 16.39 -4.24 11.70
C LYS A 13 17.14 -5.52 12.09
N ALA A 14 17.08 -5.91 13.36
CA ALA A 14 17.72 -7.13 13.85
C ALA A 14 17.21 -8.38 13.13
N PHE A 15 15.91 -8.43 12.82
CA PHE A 15 15.36 -9.46 11.95
C PHE A 15 15.97 -9.39 10.54
N LEU A 16 15.82 -8.24 9.86
CA LEU A 16 16.17 -8.11 8.44
C LEU A 16 17.65 -8.36 8.16
N PHE A 17 18.53 -7.91 9.04
CA PHE A 17 19.99 -8.06 8.92
C PHE A 17 20.54 -9.23 9.74
N GLU A 18 19.66 -9.98 10.42
CA GLU A 18 20.01 -11.10 11.29
C GLU A 18 21.02 -10.73 12.40
N GLU A 19 21.00 -9.46 12.82
CA GLU A 19 21.82 -8.93 13.89
C GLU A 19 21.31 -9.38 15.28
N LYS A 20 22.19 -9.34 16.28
CA LYS A 20 21.81 -9.57 17.67
C LYS A 20 20.92 -8.43 18.17
N TYR A 21 19.82 -8.79 18.82
CA TYR A 21 18.94 -7.83 19.50
C TYR A 21 19.15 -7.89 21.01
N THR A 22 19.17 -6.73 21.66
CA THR A 22 19.19 -6.62 23.13
C THR A 22 18.10 -5.65 23.53
N LYS A 23 17.17 -6.12 24.37
CA LYS A 23 16.04 -5.33 24.86
C LYS A 23 16.53 -4.20 25.76
N GLU A 24 16.03 -2.99 25.55
CA GLU A 24 16.30 -1.87 26.47
C GLU A 24 15.47 -1.98 27.78
N ASN A 25 16.03 -1.50 28.90
CA ASN A 25 15.42 -1.69 30.23
C ASN A 25 14.02 -1.09 30.37
N ASN A 26 13.74 0.02 29.67
CA ASN A 26 12.45 0.72 29.75
C ASN A 26 11.40 0.17 28.77
N THR A 27 11.73 -0.88 28.03
CA THR A 27 10.90 -1.43 26.96
C THR A 27 9.73 -2.25 27.50
N GLN A 28 8.51 -1.80 27.20
CA GLN A 28 7.28 -2.51 27.53
C GLN A 28 6.90 -3.49 26.40
N ILE A 29 6.99 -4.79 26.69
CA ILE A 29 6.82 -5.85 25.68
C ILE A 29 5.39 -5.87 25.13
N GLU A 30 4.40 -5.68 26.00
CA GLU A 30 2.99 -5.61 25.65
C GLU A 30 2.72 -4.51 24.63
N ASP A 31 3.35 -3.35 24.81
CA ASP A 31 3.15 -2.21 23.92
C ASP A 31 3.89 -2.40 22.60
N ILE A 32 5.09 -3.00 22.60
CA ILE A 32 5.75 -3.41 21.34
C ILE A 32 4.83 -4.35 20.57
N VAL A 33 4.27 -5.38 21.22
CA VAL A 33 3.44 -6.36 20.54
C VAL A 33 2.15 -5.74 20.02
N LYS A 34 1.54 -4.80 20.75
CA LYS A 34 0.39 -4.02 20.25
C LYS A 34 0.74 -3.22 18.99
N ILE A 35 1.89 -2.52 18.98
CA ILE A 35 2.34 -1.77 17.80
C ILE A 35 2.70 -2.75 16.67
N ALA A 36 3.32 -3.88 16.97
CA ALA A 36 3.67 -4.89 15.99
C ALA A 36 2.41 -5.51 15.34
N ASP A 37 1.33 -5.71 16.09
CA ASP A 37 0.06 -6.18 15.53
C ASP A 37 -0.57 -5.14 14.61
N LEU A 38 -0.54 -3.86 15.01
CA LEU A 38 -1.01 -2.74 14.20
C LEU A 38 -0.32 -2.70 12.83
N HIS A 39 0.98 -3.01 12.82
CA HIS A 39 1.82 -3.06 11.62
C HIS A 39 1.91 -4.45 10.97
N ASN A 40 1.20 -5.45 11.51
CA ASN A 40 1.20 -6.85 11.10
C ASN A 40 2.61 -7.48 10.98
N VAL A 41 3.48 -7.17 11.94
CA VAL A 41 4.86 -7.67 12.08
C VAL A 41 5.09 -8.42 13.40
N THR A 42 4.03 -8.79 14.13
CA THR A 42 4.12 -9.52 15.41
C THR A 42 4.90 -10.83 15.31
N ALA A 43 4.78 -11.54 14.19
CA ALA A 43 5.49 -12.79 13.98
C ALA A 43 7.02 -12.56 13.84
N ILE A 44 7.44 -11.43 13.27
CA ILE A 44 8.84 -10.99 13.22
C ILE A 44 9.34 -10.71 14.64
N VAL A 45 8.60 -9.94 15.43
CA VAL A 45 8.94 -9.65 16.83
C VAL A 45 9.12 -10.94 17.63
N GLY A 46 8.18 -11.88 17.47
CA GLY A 46 8.26 -13.19 18.11
C GLY A 46 9.50 -13.99 17.76
N TYR A 47 9.86 -14.02 16.47
CA TYR A 47 11.07 -14.69 16.02
C TYR A 47 12.34 -14.05 16.62
N VAL A 48 12.43 -12.72 16.65
CA VAL A 48 13.60 -12.02 17.22
C VAL A 48 13.70 -12.24 18.73
N PHE A 49 12.59 -12.19 19.47
CA PHE A 49 12.57 -12.43 20.91
C PHE A 49 13.04 -13.84 21.25
N GLU A 50 12.56 -14.85 20.52
CA GLU A 50 12.99 -16.24 20.69
C GLU A 50 14.48 -16.41 20.38
N LYS A 51 14.94 -15.91 19.21
CA LYS A 51 16.35 -16.00 18.79
C LYS A 51 17.32 -15.34 19.78
N ASN A 52 16.86 -14.35 20.54
CA ASN A 52 17.68 -13.58 21.48
C ASN A 52 17.34 -13.85 22.96
N ASN A 53 16.56 -14.90 23.28
CA ASN A 53 16.17 -15.28 24.64
C ASN A 53 15.56 -14.13 25.46
N VAL A 54 14.73 -13.30 24.83
CA VAL A 54 14.02 -12.21 25.52
C VAL A 54 12.92 -12.82 26.38
N SER A 55 12.89 -12.47 27.67
CA SER A 55 11.80 -12.88 28.57
C SER A 55 10.50 -12.18 28.18
N VAL A 56 9.44 -12.95 27.91
CA VAL A 56 8.13 -12.47 27.46
C VAL A 56 7.04 -13.03 28.39
N PRO A 57 6.04 -12.22 28.79
CA PRO A 57 4.91 -12.72 29.59
C PRO A 57 4.06 -13.78 28.88
N ASP A 58 3.54 -14.77 29.62
CA ASP A 58 2.85 -15.95 29.06
C ASP A 58 1.63 -15.60 28.17
N ASN A 59 0.87 -14.58 28.58
CA ASN A 59 -0.26 -14.07 27.80
C ASN A 59 0.17 -13.51 26.43
N ILE A 60 1.36 -12.93 26.35
CA ILE A 60 1.96 -12.40 25.13
C ILE A 60 2.62 -13.52 24.30
N ILE A 61 3.30 -14.47 24.93
CA ILE A 61 3.88 -15.65 24.26
C ILE A 61 2.80 -16.38 23.44
N SER A 62 1.65 -16.65 24.06
CA SER A 62 0.54 -17.35 23.41
C SER A 62 0.05 -16.62 22.14
N LYS A 63 0.00 -15.28 22.20
CA LYS A 63 -0.41 -14.44 21.07
C LYS A 63 0.63 -14.44 19.94
N ILE A 64 1.90 -14.29 20.30
CA ILE A 64 3.02 -14.36 19.36
C ILE A 64 3.05 -15.71 18.65
N PHE A 65 2.90 -16.80 19.40
CA PHE A 65 2.89 -18.16 18.85
C PHE A 65 1.77 -18.34 17.81
N LYS A 66 0.53 -17.92 18.17
CA LYS A 66 -0.61 -17.95 17.22
C LYS A 66 -0.32 -17.16 15.94
N LYS A 67 0.27 -15.97 16.04
CA LYS A 67 0.62 -15.14 14.88
C LYS A 67 1.71 -15.78 14.01
N LYS A 68 2.75 -16.35 14.60
CA LYS A 68 3.79 -17.10 13.87
C LYS A 68 3.22 -18.30 13.13
N LEU A 69 2.40 -19.11 13.82
CA LEU A 69 1.72 -20.27 13.21
C LEU A 69 0.81 -19.84 12.06
N GLN A 70 0.03 -18.77 12.24
CA GLN A 70 -0.81 -18.20 11.19
C GLN A 70 0.02 -17.78 9.97
N CYS A 71 1.16 -17.10 10.18
CA CYS A 71 2.04 -16.69 9.09
C CYS A 71 2.60 -17.89 8.31
N GLY A 72 3.05 -18.94 9.00
CA GLY A 72 3.53 -20.17 8.36
C GLY A 72 2.44 -20.89 7.56
N ILE A 73 1.24 -21.06 8.13
CA ILE A 73 0.10 -21.70 7.45
C ILE A 73 -0.31 -20.90 6.21
N LEU A 74 -0.47 -19.58 6.33
CA LEU A 74 -0.83 -18.73 5.20
C LEU A 74 0.29 -18.69 4.15
N GLY A 75 1.56 -18.70 4.58
CA GLY A 75 2.72 -18.74 3.70
C GLY A 75 2.76 -20.00 2.83
N ALA A 76 2.52 -21.17 3.43
CA ALA A 76 2.42 -22.44 2.72
C ALA A 76 1.21 -22.48 1.77
N LYS A 77 0.03 -22.01 2.23
CA LYS A 77 -1.18 -21.92 1.38
C LYS A 77 -0.97 -21.03 0.16
N ARG A 78 -0.32 -19.88 0.33
CA ARG A 78 0.04 -18.97 -0.78
C ARG A 78 0.89 -19.66 -1.82
N GLU A 79 1.84 -20.50 -1.40
CA GLU A 79 2.69 -21.23 -2.34
C GLU A 79 1.89 -22.22 -3.18
N VAL A 80 1.01 -22.98 -2.55
CA VAL A 80 0.13 -23.95 -3.24
C VAL A 80 -0.79 -23.24 -4.22
N ILE A 81 -1.47 -22.18 -3.77
CA ILE A 81 -2.42 -21.43 -4.61
C ILE A 81 -1.70 -20.71 -5.75
N PHE A 82 -0.54 -20.11 -5.49
CA PHE A 82 0.27 -19.49 -6.55
C PHE A 82 0.63 -20.52 -7.62
N ASN A 83 1.13 -21.70 -7.22
CA ASN A 83 1.48 -22.75 -8.17
C ASN A 83 0.26 -23.23 -8.97
N GLU A 84 -0.86 -23.53 -8.31
CA GLU A 84 -2.12 -23.94 -8.96
C GLU A 84 -2.56 -22.93 -10.04
N ILE A 85 -2.67 -21.66 -9.67
CA ILE A 85 -3.14 -20.61 -10.58
C ILE A 85 -2.14 -20.40 -11.71
N SER A 86 -0.88 -20.21 -11.36
CA SER A 86 0.13 -19.83 -12.34
C SER A 86 0.46 -21.01 -13.28
N ASP A 87 0.33 -22.27 -12.85
CA ASP A 87 0.48 -23.45 -13.71
C ASP A 87 -0.69 -23.50 -14.70
N ALA A 88 -1.93 -23.35 -14.22
CA ALA A 88 -3.11 -23.35 -15.08
C ALA A 88 -3.10 -22.23 -16.13
N LEU A 89 -2.67 -21.01 -15.75
CA LEU A 89 -2.48 -19.90 -16.70
C LEU A 89 -1.43 -20.27 -17.76
N SER A 90 -0.30 -20.82 -17.35
CA SER A 90 0.82 -21.16 -18.24
C SER A 90 0.49 -22.32 -19.18
N GLU A 91 -0.24 -23.33 -18.72
CA GLU A 91 -0.73 -24.45 -19.54
C GLU A 91 -1.71 -23.98 -20.63
N ASN A 92 -2.44 -22.92 -20.36
CA ASN A 92 -3.32 -22.25 -21.31
C ASN A 92 -2.62 -21.12 -22.10
N LEU A 93 -1.28 -21.09 -22.08
CA LEU A 93 -0.43 -20.13 -22.80
C LEU A 93 -0.68 -18.66 -22.44
N LEU A 94 -1.16 -18.41 -21.22
CA LEU A 94 -1.44 -17.07 -20.70
C LEU A 94 -0.23 -16.54 -19.93
N GLU A 95 0.53 -15.66 -20.58
CA GLU A 95 1.65 -14.95 -19.98
C GLU A 95 1.14 -13.93 -18.95
N HIS A 96 1.68 -13.99 -17.73
CA HIS A 96 1.26 -13.13 -16.62
C HIS A 96 2.46 -12.67 -15.79
N ILE A 97 2.29 -11.58 -15.05
CA ILE A 97 3.31 -11.04 -14.15
C ILE A 97 2.84 -11.23 -12.70
N ILE A 98 3.68 -11.77 -11.82
CA ILE A 98 3.46 -11.74 -10.38
C ILE A 98 4.25 -10.56 -9.78
N VAL A 99 3.58 -9.75 -8.95
CA VAL A 99 4.14 -8.47 -8.44
C VAL A 99 3.95 -8.31 -6.93
N LYS A 100 4.35 -7.14 -6.41
CA LYS A 100 4.17 -6.69 -5.02
C LYS A 100 4.60 -7.73 -3.98
N GLY A 101 3.75 -7.98 -2.99
CA GLY A 101 4.08 -8.71 -1.77
C GLY A 101 4.65 -10.09 -2.03
N TYR A 102 4.12 -10.80 -3.03
CA TYR A 102 4.56 -12.16 -3.35
C TYR A 102 6.02 -12.20 -3.84
N ILE A 103 6.49 -11.19 -4.56
CA ILE A 103 7.91 -11.08 -4.94
C ILE A 103 8.75 -10.59 -3.76
N LEU A 104 8.29 -9.55 -3.06
CA LEU A 104 9.05 -8.89 -1.99
C LEU A 104 9.32 -9.80 -0.79
N ARG A 105 8.41 -10.74 -0.49
CA ARG A 105 8.61 -11.71 0.61
C ARG A 105 9.89 -12.52 0.49
N ASN A 106 10.37 -12.75 -0.74
CA ASN A 106 11.58 -13.54 -1.00
C ASN A 106 12.86 -12.81 -0.61
N LEU A 107 12.77 -11.51 -0.28
CA LEU A 107 13.89 -10.68 0.17
C LEU A 107 14.05 -10.71 1.70
N TYR A 108 13.11 -11.33 2.41
CA TYR A 108 13.11 -11.42 3.86
C TYR A 108 13.82 -12.71 4.30
N PRO A 109 14.55 -12.73 5.44
CA PRO A 109 15.21 -13.93 5.96
C PRO A 109 14.28 -15.13 6.14
N ILE A 110 13.02 -14.87 6.49
CA ILE A 110 11.95 -15.87 6.53
C ILE A 110 10.77 -15.35 5.73
N LYS A 111 10.56 -15.90 4.53
CA LYS A 111 9.55 -15.42 3.56
C LYS A 111 8.12 -15.41 4.09
N ASP A 112 7.79 -16.27 5.05
CA ASP A 112 6.45 -16.37 5.62
C ASP A 112 6.16 -15.27 6.64
N LEU A 113 7.18 -14.63 7.20
CA LEU A 113 7.03 -13.55 8.18
C LEU A 113 6.81 -12.18 7.51
N ARG A 114 7.06 -12.06 6.21
CA ARG A 114 6.59 -10.91 5.41
C ARG A 114 5.12 -11.11 5.08
N THR A 115 4.26 -10.60 5.95
CA THR A 115 2.81 -10.66 5.76
C THR A 115 2.35 -9.90 4.50
N MET A 116 1.28 -10.38 3.85
CA MET A 116 0.60 -9.73 2.72
C MET A 116 -0.89 -10.06 2.76
N SER A 117 -1.75 -9.19 2.24
CA SER A 117 -3.22 -9.37 2.20
C SER A 117 -3.65 -10.23 1.01
N ASP A 118 -2.99 -10.05 -0.11
CA ASP A 118 -3.38 -10.42 -1.45
C ASP A 118 -2.22 -11.06 -2.22
N MET A 119 -2.54 -11.62 -3.37
CA MET A 119 -1.58 -11.99 -4.41
C MET A 119 -1.98 -11.31 -5.71
N ASP A 120 -1.15 -10.38 -6.15
CA ASP A 120 -1.39 -9.55 -7.32
C ASP A 120 -0.75 -10.12 -8.58
N PHE A 121 -1.57 -10.32 -9.60
CA PHE A 121 -1.19 -10.73 -10.93
C PHE A 121 -1.49 -9.61 -11.92
N VAL A 122 -0.66 -9.47 -12.95
CA VAL A 122 -0.92 -8.60 -14.09
C VAL A 122 -1.07 -9.45 -15.33
N ILE A 123 -2.13 -9.22 -16.10
CA ILE A 123 -2.43 -9.88 -17.36
C ILE A 123 -2.68 -8.84 -18.44
N LYS A 124 -2.54 -9.22 -19.71
CA LYS A 124 -2.92 -8.34 -20.81
C LYS A 124 -4.44 -8.23 -20.84
N SER A 125 -4.99 -7.04 -21.11
CA SER A 125 -6.45 -6.82 -21.21
C SER A 125 -7.13 -7.77 -22.20
N SER A 126 -6.45 -8.17 -23.27
CA SER A 126 -6.95 -9.14 -24.26
C SER A 126 -7.25 -10.52 -23.66
N ASP A 127 -6.57 -10.87 -22.59
CA ASP A 127 -6.55 -12.23 -22.03
C ASP A 127 -7.55 -12.39 -20.86
N GLY A 128 -8.20 -11.30 -20.42
CA GLY A 128 -9.10 -11.29 -19.27
C GLY A 128 -10.22 -12.34 -19.34
N LYS A 129 -10.89 -12.48 -20.49
CA LYS A 129 -11.94 -13.50 -20.67
C LYS A 129 -11.41 -14.93 -20.60
N MET A 130 -10.16 -15.15 -21.01
CA MET A 130 -9.53 -16.46 -20.92
C MET A 130 -9.13 -16.75 -19.47
N MET A 131 -8.53 -15.76 -18.80
CA MET A 131 -8.22 -15.83 -17.36
C MET A 131 -9.47 -16.16 -16.54
N GLU A 132 -10.60 -15.48 -16.77
CA GLU A 132 -11.87 -15.76 -16.07
C GLU A 132 -12.31 -17.22 -16.22
N LYS A 133 -12.21 -17.78 -17.43
CA LYS A 133 -12.55 -19.20 -17.69
C LYS A 133 -11.61 -20.15 -16.96
N ILE A 134 -10.31 -19.85 -16.95
CA ILE A 134 -9.31 -20.65 -16.23
C ILE A 134 -9.60 -20.62 -14.73
N MET A 135 -9.79 -19.44 -14.15
CA MET A 135 -10.13 -19.27 -12.74
C MET A 135 -11.41 -20.02 -12.37
N ALA A 136 -12.46 -19.94 -13.20
CA ALA A 136 -13.69 -20.70 -13.00
C ALA A 136 -13.46 -22.22 -13.06
N SER A 137 -12.60 -22.71 -13.96
CA SER A 137 -12.25 -24.13 -14.05
C SER A 137 -11.50 -24.66 -12.82
N LEU A 138 -10.75 -23.79 -12.14
CA LEU A 138 -10.10 -24.04 -10.85
C LEU A 138 -11.08 -23.88 -9.66
N GLY A 139 -12.36 -23.58 -9.93
CA GLY A 139 -13.40 -23.36 -8.94
C GLY A 139 -13.21 -22.07 -8.14
N TYR A 140 -12.64 -21.02 -8.74
CA TYR A 140 -12.68 -19.67 -8.21
C TYR A 140 -13.87 -18.93 -8.82
N GLU A 141 -14.69 -18.33 -7.96
CA GLU A 141 -15.79 -17.47 -8.37
C GLU A 141 -15.35 -16.02 -8.28
N LEU A 142 -15.69 -15.23 -9.30
CA LEU A 142 -15.39 -13.79 -9.33
C LEU A 142 -16.19 -13.09 -8.23
N ASP A 143 -15.49 -12.48 -7.28
CA ASP A 143 -16.09 -11.75 -6.17
C ASP A 143 -16.46 -10.33 -6.63
N GLU A 144 -15.51 -9.63 -7.27
CA GLU A 144 -15.69 -8.27 -7.76
C GLU A 144 -14.93 -8.04 -9.07
N TYR A 145 -15.48 -7.21 -9.97
CA TYR A 145 -14.75 -6.65 -11.11
C TYR A 145 -14.95 -5.14 -11.15
N VAL A 146 -13.84 -4.39 -11.00
CA VAL A 146 -13.85 -2.93 -10.94
C VAL A 146 -12.73 -2.39 -11.82
N GLN A 147 -13.09 -1.66 -12.89
CA GLN A 147 -12.15 -0.88 -13.70
C GLN A 147 -10.93 -1.67 -14.27
N GLY A 148 -11.10 -2.96 -14.58
CA GLY A 148 -10.00 -3.79 -15.09
C GLY A 148 -9.26 -4.57 -13.99
N ASP A 149 -9.76 -4.55 -12.76
CA ASP A 149 -9.29 -5.39 -11.67
C ASP A 149 -10.32 -6.49 -11.38
N TRP A 150 -9.87 -7.76 -11.39
CA TRP A 150 -10.67 -8.91 -10.98
C TRP A 150 -10.22 -9.38 -9.60
N SER A 151 -11.17 -9.44 -8.68
CA SER A 151 -10.95 -9.90 -7.32
C SER A 151 -11.60 -11.26 -7.11
N TYR A 152 -10.81 -12.19 -6.59
CA TYR A 152 -11.25 -13.52 -6.19
C TYR A 152 -10.95 -13.74 -4.72
N PHE A 153 -11.89 -14.33 -4.00
CA PHE A 153 -11.68 -14.73 -2.61
C PHE A 153 -11.98 -16.22 -2.44
N LYS A 154 -10.95 -17.00 -2.08
CA LYS A 154 -11.09 -18.44 -1.82
C LYS A 154 -10.10 -18.87 -0.75
N ASN A 155 -10.50 -19.79 0.12
CA ASN A 155 -9.62 -20.36 1.17
C ASN A 155 -8.95 -19.32 2.09
N ASN A 156 -9.64 -18.20 2.34
CA ASN A 156 -9.12 -17.06 3.11
C ASN A 156 -7.88 -16.40 2.47
N MET A 157 -7.88 -16.35 1.14
CA MET A 157 -6.87 -15.70 0.30
C MET A 157 -7.57 -14.80 -0.71
N HIS A 158 -7.10 -13.56 -0.79
CA HIS A 158 -7.46 -12.63 -1.86
C HIS A 158 -6.47 -12.80 -3.01
N ILE A 159 -6.99 -12.92 -4.22
CA ILE A 159 -6.22 -12.96 -5.46
C ILE A 159 -6.77 -11.84 -6.33
N GLU A 160 -5.88 -10.99 -6.80
CA GLU A 160 -6.24 -9.86 -7.67
C GLU A 160 -5.52 -10.02 -9.01
N PHE A 161 -6.27 -9.88 -10.09
CA PHE A 161 -5.73 -9.73 -11.43
C PHE A 161 -5.95 -8.31 -11.90
N HIS A 162 -4.93 -7.70 -12.48
CA HIS A 162 -4.97 -6.34 -13.00
C HIS A 162 -4.66 -6.34 -14.49
N GLU A 163 -5.41 -5.57 -15.27
CA GLU A 163 -5.10 -5.35 -16.70
C GLU A 163 -3.82 -4.54 -16.92
N LYS A 164 -3.50 -3.68 -15.95
CA LYS A 164 -2.32 -2.82 -15.95
C LYS A 164 -1.88 -2.58 -14.52
N LEU A 165 -0.61 -2.25 -14.33
CA LEU A 165 -0.16 -1.67 -13.08
C LEU A 165 -0.76 -0.27 -12.99
N THR A 166 -1.90 -0.13 -12.33
CA THR A 166 -2.55 1.16 -12.06
C THR A 166 -2.21 1.59 -10.66
N GLU A 167 -2.02 2.89 -10.51
CA GLU A 167 -2.02 3.51 -9.19
C GLU A 167 -2.84 4.79 -9.30
N SER A 168 -3.62 5.09 -8.25
CA SER A 168 -4.47 6.29 -8.24
C SER A 168 -3.62 7.57 -8.36
N GLU A 169 -4.16 8.58 -9.04
CA GLU A 169 -3.47 9.85 -9.32
C GLU A 169 -2.77 10.41 -8.05
N LEU A 170 -1.48 10.71 -8.19
CA LEU A 170 -0.75 11.54 -7.24
C LEU A 170 -0.99 13.02 -7.54
N GLY A 171 -0.88 13.87 -6.52
CA GLY A 171 -1.11 15.32 -6.62
C GLY A 171 -0.06 16.09 -7.44
N ASN A 172 0.90 15.42 -8.06
CA ASN A 172 1.99 16.04 -8.83
C ASN A 172 1.70 16.14 -10.33
N GLY A 173 0.58 15.60 -10.83
CA GLY A 173 0.14 15.75 -12.22
C GLY A 173 0.86 14.88 -13.25
N PHE A 174 1.66 13.91 -12.82
CA PHE A 174 2.26 12.91 -13.71
C PHE A 174 1.28 11.78 -14.03
N ASP A 175 1.25 11.32 -15.28
CA ASP A 175 0.42 10.19 -15.71
C ASP A 175 1.15 8.85 -15.46
N TYR A 176 0.93 8.29 -14.27
CA TYR A 176 1.51 7.01 -13.89
C TYR A 176 0.92 5.82 -14.62
N ASP A 177 -0.35 5.89 -15.01
CA ASP A 177 -1.01 4.83 -15.77
C ASP A 177 -0.37 4.68 -17.15
N GLU A 178 -0.11 5.81 -17.82
CA GLU A 178 0.59 5.84 -19.11
C GLU A 178 2.05 5.37 -18.97
N TYR A 179 2.74 5.76 -17.91
CA TYR A 179 4.10 5.30 -17.64
C TYR A 179 4.17 3.79 -17.41
N LEU A 180 3.19 3.24 -16.69
CA LEU A 180 3.18 1.83 -16.29
C LEU A 180 2.56 0.88 -17.33
N LYS A 181 1.96 1.41 -18.40
CA LYS A 181 1.20 0.63 -19.39
C LYS A 181 1.99 -0.51 -20.04
N ASP A 182 3.29 -0.32 -20.26
CA ASP A 182 4.15 -1.28 -20.95
C ASP A 182 4.97 -2.13 -19.96
N CYS A 183 4.41 -2.42 -18.79
CA CYS A 183 5.09 -3.19 -17.75
C CYS A 183 5.59 -4.56 -18.22
N PHE A 184 4.93 -5.21 -19.20
CA PHE A 184 5.37 -6.49 -19.77
C PHE A 184 6.75 -6.39 -20.44
N SER A 185 7.11 -5.24 -21.01
CA SER A 185 8.44 -5.03 -21.61
C SER A 185 9.54 -4.84 -20.56
N HIS A 186 9.19 -4.60 -19.30
CA HIS A 186 10.11 -4.37 -18.18
C HIS A 186 10.16 -5.52 -17.18
N THR A 187 10.20 -6.75 -17.69
CA THR A 187 10.11 -7.96 -16.88
C THR A 187 11.19 -8.97 -17.24
N LYS A 188 11.40 -9.91 -16.33
CA LYS A 188 12.20 -11.11 -16.53
C LYS A 188 11.38 -12.35 -16.18
N GLU A 189 11.79 -13.49 -16.72
CA GLU A 189 11.16 -14.76 -16.39
C GLU A 189 11.33 -15.07 -14.89
N TYR A 190 10.24 -15.53 -14.27
CA TYR A 190 10.23 -16.06 -12.91
C TYR A 190 10.10 -17.59 -12.93
N ARG A 191 9.20 -18.10 -13.78
CA ARG A 191 9.07 -19.49 -14.21
C ARG A 191 8.35 -19.50 -15.57
N LYS A 192 8.13 -20.68 -16.17
CA LYS A 192 7.49 -20.81 -17.50
C LYS A 192 6.24 -19.93 -17.61
N LEU A 193 6.24 -18.96 -18.53
CA LEU A 193 5.16 -17.96 -18.79
C LEU A 193 4.72 -17.11 -17.59
N THR A 194 5.43 -17.21 -16.47
CA THR A 194 5.26 -16.34 -15.31
C THR A 194 6.42 -15.38 -15.22
N ARG A 195 6.11 -14.10 -15.17
CA ARG A 195 7.10 -13.03 -15.18
C ARG A 195 7.12 -12.31 -13.85
N LYS A 196 8.22 -11.63 -13.58
CA LYS A 196 8.32 -10.60 -12.54
C LYS A 196 8.94 -9.36 -13.14
N LEU A 197 8.65 -8.20 -12.57
CA LEU A 197 9.32 -6.97 -12.97
C LEU A 197 10.85 -7.13 -12.85
N ASN A 198 11.59 -6.52 -13.77
CA ASN A 198 13.05 -6.41 -13.64
C ASN A 198 13.40 -5.52 -12.43
N ASN A 199 14.67 -5.50 -12.01
CA ASN A 199 15.00 -4.95 -10.70
C ASN A 199 14.75 -3.43 -10.62
N GLU A 200 15.19 -2.70 -11.64
CA GLU A 200 15.06 -1.26 -11.74
C GLU A 200 13.59 -0.85 -11.80
N TYR A 201 12.81 -1.49 -12.67
CA TYR A 201 11.39 -1.17 -12.85
C TYR A 201 10.55 -1.59 -11.65
N HIS A 202 10.88 -2.71 -11.00
CA HIS A 202 10.23 -3.08 -9.74
C HIS A 202 10.52 -2.03 -8.65
N LEU A 203 11.76 -1.54 -8.55
CA LEU A 203 12.08 -0.51 -7.56
C LEU A 203 11.34 0.81 -7.83
N ILE A 204 11.25 1.22 -9.09
CA ILE A 204 10.46 2.39 -9.50
C ILE A 204 8.98 2.17 -9.16
N TYR A 205 8.44 0.98 -9.44
CA TYR A 205 7.07 0.63 -9.07
C TYR A 205 6.85 0.65 -7.55
N MET A 206 7.81 0.17 -6.76
CA MET A 206 7.75 0.29 -5.29
C MET A 206 7.65 1.76 -4.85
N PHE A 207 8.37 2.68 -5.50
CA PHE A 207 8.26 4.12 -5.20
C PHE A 207 6.88 4.68 -5.54
N ILE A 208 6.34 4.35 -6.71
CA ILE A 208 5.00 4.80 -7.12
C ILE A 208 3.94 4.28 -6.14
N HIS A 209 3.98 2.99 -5.82
CA HIS A 209 3.06 2.36 -4.88
C HIS A 209 3.19 2.95 -3.47
N CYS A 210 4.42 3.15 -3.00
CA CYS A 210 4.68 3.79 -1.71
C CYS A 210 4.16 5.23 -1.67
N ALA A 211 4.43 6.02 -2.70
CA ALA A 211 3.94 7.39 -2.85
C ALA A 211 2.41 7.45 -2.83
N LYS A 212 1.74 6.53 -3.52
CA LYS A 212 0.27 6.40 -3.47
C LYS A 212 -0.21 6.16 -2.06
N HIS A 213 0.41 5.22 -1.33
CA HIS A 213 0.01 4.99 0.04
C HIS A 213 0.18 6.26 0.87
N PHE A 214 1.35 6.88 0.93
CA PHE A 214 1.54 8.17 1.62
C PHE A 214 0.51 9.23 1.23
N TYR A 215 0.12 9.28 -0.04
CA TYR A 215 -0.86 10.22 -0.52
C TYR A 215 -2.29 9.85 -0.09
N ASN A 216 -2.75 8.60 -0.28
CA ASN A 216 -4.18 8.27 -0.27
C ASN A 216 -4.67 7.53 0.98
N GLU A 217 -3.85 6.62 1.49
CA GLU A 217 -4.27 5.56 2.42
C GLU A 217 -3.40 5.58 3.68
N GLY A 218 -2.17 6.06 3.51
CA GLY A 218 -0.96 6.05 4.30
C GLY A 218 -0.34 4.68 4.52
N CYS A 219 0.69 4.64 5.36
CA CYS A 219 1.67 3.56 5.35
C CYS A 219 2.15 3.18 6.75
N GLY A 220 2.80 2.02 6.83
CA GLY A 220 3.42 1.49 8.04
C GLY A 220 4.90 1.16 7.87
N PHE A 221 5.53 0.71 8.95
CA PHE A 221 6.97 0.41 8.98
C PHE A 221 7.39 -0.63 7.95
N ARG A 222 6.51 -1.60 7.63
CA ARG A 222 6.77 -2.67 6.67
C ARG A 222 7.11 -2.13 5.28
N MET A 223 6.48 -1.04 4.84
CA MET A 223 6.72 -0.48 3.51
C MET A 223 8.15 0.07 3.39
N ILE A 224 8.66 0.73 4.44
CA ILE A 224 10.06 1.19 4.48
C ILE A 224 11.03 0.01 4.65
N MET A 225 10.61 -1.01 5.39
CA MET A 225 11.37 -2.25 5.53
C MET A 225 11.50 -3.01 4.19
N ASP A 226 10.46 -3.01 3.34
CA ASP A 226 10.53 -3.60 2.00
C ASP A 226 11.63 -2.92 1.15
N PHE A 227 11.77 -1.58 1.23
CA PHE A 227 12.89 -0.88 0.59
C PHE A 227 14.25 -1.28 1.16
N ALA A 228 14.38 -1.37 2.48
CA ALA A 228 15.63 -1.81 3.10
C ALA A 228 16.01 -3.25 2.68
N ALA A 229 15.03 -4.14 2.59
CA ALA A 229 15.22 -5.51 2.09
C ALA A 229 15.64 -5.51 0.62
N TYR A 230 15.04 -4.64 -0.19
CA TYR A 230 15.39 -4.48 -1.61
C TYR A 230 16.84 -4.04 -1.80
N ILE A 231 17.26 -3.00 -1.06
CA ILE A 231 18.65 -2.51 -1.11
C ILE A 231 19.63 -3.57 -0.61
N LYS A 232 19.29 -4.30 0.46
CA LYS A 232 20.14 -5.38 0.99
C LYS A 232 20.50 -6.40 -0.08
N VAL A 233 19.57 -6.73 -0.98
CA VAL A 233 19.77 -7.76 -2.01
C VAL A 233 20.29 -7.20 -3.33
N TYR A 234 19.83 -6.03 -3.76
CA TYR A 234 19.99 -5.59 -5.15
C TYR A 234 20.88 -4.35 -5.34
N LYS A 235 21.41 -3.73 -4.29
CA LYS A 235 22.17 -2.47 -4.41
C LYS A 235 23.34 -2.51 -5.39
N ASP A 236 24.01 -3.66 -5.51
CA ASP A 236 25.24 -3.80 -6.30
C ASP A 236 24.96 -4.17 -7.77
N ILE A 237 23.69 -4.40 -8.13
CA ILE A 237 23.29 -4.79 -9.50
C ILE A 237 22.33 -3.80 -10.17
N ILE A 238 21.79 -2.84 -9.43
CA ILE A 238 20.89 -1.82 -9.96
C ILE A 238 21.69 -0.73 -10.69
N ASP A 239 21.24 -0.35 -11.89
CA ASP A 239 21.68 0.91 -12.51
C ASP A 239 21.02 2.11 -11.80
N TRP A 240 21.74 2.68 -10.84
CA TRP A 240 21.26 3.82 -10.06
C TRP A 240 21.13 5.11 -10.86
N ASN A 241 21.89 5.28 -11.95
CA ASN A 241 21.75 6.46 -12.81
C ASN A 241 20.41 6.40 -13.54
N TYR A 242 20.11 5.25 -14.15
CA TYR A 242 18.82 5.00 -14.78
C TYR A 242 17.65 5.19 -13.80
N VAL A 243 17.70 4.56 -12.63
CA VAL A 243 16.64 4.68 -11.62
C VAL A 243 16.44 6.14 -11.18
N ASN A 244 17.52 6.90 -10.95
CA ASN A 244 17.42 8.30 -10.56
C ASN A 244 16.80 9.17 -11.65
N ASP A 245 17.14 8.94 -12.92
CA ASP A 245 16.60 9.71 -14.03
C ASP A 245 15.14 9.40 -14.27
N GLU A 246 14.73 8.14 -14.16
CA GLU A 246 13.32 7.76 -14.21
C GLU A 246 12.54 8.36 -13.03
N LEU A 247 13.09 8.34 -11.81
CA LEU A 247 12.45 8.97 -10.65
C LEU A 247 12.30 10.50 -10.80
N LYS A 248 13.23 11.19 -11.47
CA LYS A 248 13.08 12.62 -11.80
C LYS A 248 11.97 12.84 -12.82
N LYS A 249 11.96 12.02 -13.88
CA LYS A 249 10.95 12.06 -14.95
C LYS A 249 9.53 11.90 -14.41
N ILE A 250 9.33 11.00 -13.44
CA ILE A 250 8.02 10.76 -12.81
C ILE A 250 7.78 11.61 -11.55
N HIS A 251 8.58 12.66 -11.32
CA HIS A 251 8.46 13.58 -10.18
C HIS A 251 8.49 12.93 -8.78
N LEU A 252 9.20 11.81 -8.62
CA LEU A 252 9.38 11.10 -7.33
C LEU A 252 10.82 11.13 -6.80
N TYR A 253 11.74 11.86 -7.44
CA TYR A 253 13.14 11.92 -7.01
C TYR A 253 13.30 12.46 -5.58
N SER A 254 12.64 13.57 -5.24
CA SER A 254 12.68 14.12 -3.86
C SER A 254 12.08 13.15 -2.85
N PHE A 255 10.95 12.53 -3.17
CA PHE A 255 10.32 11.51 -2.34
C PHE A 255 11.26 10.32 -2.10
N SER A 256 11.95 9.83 -3.14
CA SER A 256 12.90 8.72 -3.00
C SER A 256 14.04 9.02 -2.03
N LYS A 257 14.58 10.25 -2.04
CA LYS A 257 15.62 10.66 -1.08
C LYS A 257 15.13 10.62 0.37
N ASN A 258 13.86 10.98 0.61
CA ASN A 258 13.24 10.90 1.93
C ASN A 258 13.08 9.45 2.40
N ILE A 259 12.69 8.55 1.50
CA ILE A 259 12.64 7.10 1.81
C ILE A 259 14.05 6.56 2.09
N TRP A 260 15.05 6.95 1.31
CA TRP A 260 16.45 6.57 1.55
C TRP A 260 16.99 7.09 2.88
N TYR A 261 16.58 8.29 3.29
CA TYR A 261 16.87 8.81 4.62
C TYR A 261 16.29 7.90 5.71
N LEU A 262 15.03 7.47 5.58
CA LEU A 262 14.43 6.53 6.53
C LEU A 262 15.17 5.18 6.55
N CYS A 263 15.52 4.62 5.39
CA CYS A 263 16.33 3.39 5.33
C CYS A 263 17.69 3.57 6.02
N GLN A 264 18.33 4.73 5.87
CA GLN A 264 19.60 5.05 6.52
C GLN A 264 19.44 5.08 8.04
N VAL A 265 18.44 5.81 8.56
CA VAL A 265 18.26 6.00 10.01
C VAL A 265 17.72 4.73 10.69
N TRP A 266 16.79 4.02 10.05
CA TRP A 266 16.09 2.89 10.67
C TRP A 266 16.82 1.56 10.50
N PHE A 267 17.49 1.38 9.37
CA PHE A 267 18.05 0.10 8.96
C PHE A 267 19.56 0.16 8.69
N ASN A 268 20.19 1.34 8.81
CA ASN A 268 21.60 1.57 8.53
C ASN A 268 22.02 1.10 7.12
N ILE A 269 21.14 1.32 6.13
CA ILE A 269 21.38 0.93 4.74
C ILE A 269 21.04 2.07 3.78
N THR A 270 21.83 2.18 2.72
CA THR A 270 21.68 3.19 1.66
C THR A 270 21.89 2.54 0.28
N PRO A 271 21.28 3.07 -0.79
CA PRO A 271 21.35 2.48 -2.12
C PRO A 271 22.73 2.64 -2.78
N TYR A 272 23.27 3.87 -2.85
CA TYR A 272 24.55 4.18 -3.51
C TYR A 272 25.32 5.33 -2.85
N ASN A 273 24.63 6.39 -2.42
CA ASN A 273 25.24 7.51 -1.70
C ASN A 273 25.06 7.37 -0.20
N LYS A 274 26.02 7.86 0.59
CA LYS A 274 25.85 8.06 2.04
C LYS A 274 25.44 9.50 2.32
N GLY A 275 24.80 9.73 3.47
CA GLY A 275 24.55 11.08 3.97
C GLY A 275 23.27 11.70 3.39
N TYR A 276 22.23 10.89 3.18
CA TYR A 276 20.89 11.46 3.04
C TYR A 276 20.56 12.26 4.31
N THR A 277 19.92 13.41 4.15
CA THR A 277 19.54 14.31 5.23
C THR A 277 18.07 14.67 5.13
N MET A 278 17.43 14.86 6.28
CA MET A 278 16.06 15.34 6.40
C MET A 278 16.00 16.32 7.56
N ASP A 279 15.21 17.37 7.40
CA ASP A 279 14.88 18.29 8.49
C ASP A 279 14.27 17.54 9.68
N SER A 280 14.63 17.92 10.91
CA SER A 280 14.22 17.18 12.11
C SER A 280 12.71 17.22 12.34
N ASP A 281 12.07 18.35 12.02
CA ASP A 281 10.62 18.50 12.18
C ASP A 281 9.91 17.62 11.16
N LEU A 282 10.35 17.66 9.89
CA LEU A 282 9.83 16.76 8.86
C LEU A 282 10.01 15.27 9.23
N TYR A 283 11.16 14.90 9.79
CA TYR A 283 11.40 13.52 10.23
C TYR A 283 10.42 13.12 11.34
N ASN A 284 10.22 13.98 12.34
CA ASN A 284 9.30 13.69 13.43
C ASN A 284 7.86 13.57 12.93
N GLU A 285 7.40 14.51 12.10
CA GLU A 285 6.06 14.46 11.45
C GLU A 285 5.87 13.14 10.69
N LEU A 286 6.85 12.77 9.86
CA LEU A 286 6.84 11.55 9.06
C LEU A 286 6.85 10.28 9.92
N PHE A 287 7.68 10.26 10.95
CA PHE A 287 7.75 9.15 11.90
C PHE A 287 6.42 8.95 12.61
N GLU A 288 5.78 10.03 13.08
CA GLU A 288 4.47 9.95 13.73
C GLU A 288 3.40 9.45 12.76
N TYR A 289 3.41 9.95 11.53
CA TYR A 289 2.48 9.53 10.46
C TYR A 289 2.57 8.02 10.20
N ILE A 290 3.79 7.49 10.07
CA ILE A 290 4.03 6.06 9.84
C ILE A 290 3.67 5.27 11.09
N ALA A 291 4.09 5.69 12.28
CA ALA A 291 3.85 4.97 13.53
C ALA A 291 2.35 4.75 13.80
N LYS A 292 1.52 5.75 13.50
CA LYS A 292 0.05 5.71 13.64
C LYS A 292 -0.65 4.95 12.50
N GLY A 293 0.03 4.70 11.38
CA GLY A 293 -0.59 4.18 10.17
C GLY A 293 -0.93 2.69 10.16
N GLY A 294 -0.21 1.84 10.89
CA GLY A 294 -0.39 0.39 10.74
C GLY A 294 -0.11 -0.10 9.32
N THR A 295 -0.64 -1.26 8.92
CA THR A 295 -0.31 -1.91 7.62
C THR A 295 -0.53 -1.05 6.39
N PHE A 296 -1.70 -0.41 6.30
CA PHE A 296 -2.17 0.37 5.15
C PHE A 296 -2.97 1.60 5.57
N GLY A 297 -2.75 2.11 6.78
CA GLY A 297 -3.56 3.21 7.32
C GLY A 297 -4.92 2.85 7.87
N GLU A 298 -5.25 1.57 7.90
CA GLU A 298 -6.55 1.05 8.34
C GLU A 298 -6.95 1.57 9.73
N ALA A 299 -5.97 1.74 10.62
CA ALA A 299 -6.17 2.27 11.98
C ALA A 299 -6.82 3.66 12.01
N GLN A 300 -6.66 4.43 10.93
CA GLN A 300 -7.15 5.80 10.79
C GLN A 300 -7.92 5.99 9.47
N ALA A 301 -8.42 4.92 8.83
CA ALA A 301 -9.01 4.99 7.49
C ALA A 301 -10.06 6.11 7.35
N LYS A 302 -10.94 6.27 8.36
CA LYS A 302 -11.93 7.35 8.40
C LYS A 302 -11.29 8.74 8.48
N GLU A 303 -10.35 8.94 9.39
CA GLU A 303 -9.65 10.23 9.58
C GLU A 303 -8.83 10.60 8.34
N ARG A 304 -8.24 9.61 7.67
CA ARG A 304 -7.47 9.79 6.43
C ARG A 304 -8.35 10.12 5.25
N MET A 305 -9.53 9.50 5.12
CA MET A 305 -10.50 9.91 4.10
C MET A 305 -10.95 11.36 4.28
N VAL A 306 -11.19 11.79 5.53
CA VAL A 306 -11.52 13.19 5.84
C VAL A 306 -10.35 14.12 5.54
N SER A 307 -9.14 13.75 5.95
CA SER A 307 -7.92 14.57 5.75
C SER A 307 -7.57 14.70 4.27
N LYS A 308 -7.64 13.61 3.50
CA LYS A 308 -7.52 13.61 2.03
C LYS A 308 -8.54 14.53 1.39
N ALA A 309 -9.82 14.42 1.76
CA ALA A 309 -10.87 15.27 1.20
C ALA A 309 -10.63 16.76 1.51
N ALA A 310 -10.20 17.08 2.73
CA ALA A 310 -9.85 18.44 3.13
C ALA A 310 -8.63 18.95 2.34
N ARG A 311 -7.63 18.10 2.13
CA ARG A 311 -6.39 18.39 1.40
C ARG A 311 -6.63 18.66 -0.09
N GLU A 312 -7.36 17.79 -0.78
CA GLU A 312 -7.74 18.00 -2.18
C GLU A 312 -8.64 19.24 -2.35
N THR A 313 -9.46 19.53 -1.34
CA THR A 313 -10.27 20.77 -1.32
C THR A 313 -9.37 21.99 -1.21
N PHE A 314 -8.39 21.96 -0.30
CA PHE A 314 -7.41 23.04 -0.15
C PHE A 314 -6.59 23.25 -1.42
N GLU A 315 -6.14 22.19 -2.09
CA GLU A 315 -5.42 22.28 -3.37
C GLU A 315 -6.24 23.00 -4.45
N LYS A 316 -7.55 22.73 -4.54
CA LYS A 316 -8.43 23.30 -5.58
C LYS A 316 -9.03 24.66 -5.21
N ALA A 317 -9.27 24.90 -3.92
CA ALA A 317 -10.03 26.04 -3.43
C ALA A 317 -9.23 27.01 -2.55
N GLY A 318 -8.03 26.63 -2.11
CA GLY A 318 -7.29 27.34 -1.08
C GLY A 318 -8.13 27.50 0.20
N ASN A 319 -8.03 28.68 0.83
CA ASN A 319 -8.82 29.04 2.01
C ASN A 319 -10.25 29.53 1.70
N ASN A 320 -10.71 29.47 0.44
CA ASN A 320 -12.04 29.94 0.08
C ASN A 320 -13.11 28.91 0.47
N LYS A 321 -13.81 29.16 1.59
CA LYS A 321 -14.83 28.26 2.14
C LYS A 321 -15.98 27.94 1.18
N ILE A 322 -16.46 28.94 0.42
CA ILE A 322 -17.56 28.74 -0.54
C ILE A 322 -17.10 27.81 -1.67
N LYS A 323 -15.96 28.12 -2.29
CA LYS A 323 -15.38 27.29 -3.36
C LYS A 323 -15.07 25.89 -2.84
N GLY A 324 -14.56 25.77 -1.61
CA GLY A 324 -14.27 24.48 -0.97
C GLY A 324 -15.53 23.63 -0.75
N PHE A 325 -16.62 24.25 -0.28
CA PHE A 325 -17.92 23.60 -0.16
C PHE A 325 -18.41 23.05 -1.51
N TYR A 326 -18.33 23.83 -2.58
CA TYR A 326 -18.71 23.38 -3.93
C TYR A 326 -17.83 22.22 -4.44
N VAL A 327 -16.52 22.24 -4.18
CA VAL A 327 -15.61 21.15 -4.56
C VAL A 327 -16.02 19.84 -3.88
N LYS A 328 -16.30 19.87 -2.57
CA LYS A 328 -16.75 18.71 -1.80
C LYS A 328 -18.13 18.23 -2.25
N LEU A 329 -19.07 19.15 -2.46
CA LEU A 329 -20.41 18.84 -2.94
C LEU A 329 -20.36 18.12 -4.29
N LYS A 330 -19.57 18.64 -5.23
CA LYS A 330 -19.38 18.04 -6.56
C LYS A 330 -18.73 16.66 -6.47
N LYS A 331 -17.73 16.48 -5.61
CA LYS A 331 -16.97 15.23 -5.52
C LYS A 331 -17.68 14.11 -4.77
N TYR A 332 -18.43 14.41 -3.71
CA TYR A 332 -18.96 13.37 -2.82
C TYR A 332 -20.48 13.21 -2.91
N VAL A 333 -21.19 14.24 -3.38
CA VAL A 333 -22.67 14.25 -3.45
C VAL A 333 -23.14 14.21 -4.90
N LEU A 334 -22.74 15.21 -5.71
CA LEU A 334 -23.17 15.41 -7.10
C LEU A 334 -22.25 14.69 -8.08
N LEU A 335 -22.12 13.37 -7.92
CA LEU A 335 -21.30 12.51 -8.77
C LEU A 335 -21.77 12.52 -10.22
N ASP A 336 -20.84 12.34 -11.16
CA ASP A 336 -21.20 12.25 -12.58
C ASP A 336 -22.01 10.98 -12.93
N ASP A 337 -22.60 10.99 -14.14
CA ASP A 337 -23.44 9.90 -14.66
C ASP A 337 -22.72 8.55 -14.65
N LYS A 338 -21.44 8.52 -15.07
CA LYS A 338 -20.63 7.29 -15.12
C LYS A 338 -20.45 6.69 -13.73
N SER A 339 -20.07 7.53 -12.76
CA SER A 339 -19.87 7.13 -11.36
C SER A 339 -21.18 6.63 -10.74
N MET A 340 -22.29 7.33 -10.99
CA MET A 340 -23.60 6.96 -10.44
C MET A 340 -24.12 5.63 -10.97
N ARG A 341 -23.83 5.27 -12.24
CA ARG A 341 -24.20 3.96 -12.81
C ARG A 341 -23.49 2.79 -12.16
N GLY A 342 -22.28 3.01 -11.64
CA GLY A 342 -21.53 2.00 -10.87
C GLY A 342 -22.06 1.82 -9.44
N ILE A 343 -22.57 2.90 -8.82
CA ILE A 343 -22.97 2.88 -7.40
C ILE A 343 -24.45 2.52 -7.21
N VAL A 344 -25.33 3.04 -8.06
CA VAL A 344 -26.78 2.91 -7.90
C VAL A 344 -27.29 1.87 -8.89
N GLY A 345 -27.51 0.64 -8.41
CA GLY A 345 -27.88 -0.49 -9.27
C GLY A 345 -29.09 -0.26 -10.18
N TRP A 346 -30.15 0.39 -9.68
CA TRP A 346 -31.34 0.70 -10.51
C TRP A 346 -31.08 1.76 -11.58
N TYR A 347 -30.06 2.62 -11.39
CA TYR A 347 -29.73 3.71 -12.31
C TYR A 347 -28.81 3.25 -13.46
N LYS A 348 -28.17 2.08 -13.35
CA LYS A 348 -27.18 1.55 -14.31
C LYS A 348 -27.63 1.68 -15.77
N ASN A 349 -28.89 1.35 -16.06
CA ASN A 349 -29.48 1.35 -17.40
C ASN A 349 -30.53 2.46 -17.62
N MET A 350 -30.61 3.45 -16.72
CA MET A 350 -31.62 4.51 -16.80
C MET A 350 -31.16 5.72 -17.63
N PRO A 351 -32.08 6.50 -18.19
CA PRO A 351 -31.75 7.74 -18.89
C PRO A 351 -31.02 8.76 -18.01
N LYS A 352 -30.12 9.53 -18.62
CA LYS A 352 -29.29 10.53 -17.91
C LYS A 352 -30.11 11.61 -17.19
N PHE A 353 -31.30 11.96 -17.68
CA PHE A 353 -32.16 12.95 -17.01
C PHE A 353 -32.63 12.52 -15.61
N MET A 354 -32.54 11.22 -15.27
CA MET A 354 -32.83 10.70 -13.93
C MET A 354 -31.67 10.85 -12.93
N LEU A 355 -30.53 11.42 -13.35
CA LEU A 355 -29.36 11.62 -12.50
C LEU A 355 -29.67 12.37 -11.18
N PRO A 356 -30.50 13.44 -11.17
CA PRO A 356 -30.85 14.10 -9.92
C PRO A 356 -31.61 13.19 -8.94
N ILE A 357 -32.48 12.32 -9.45
CA ILE A 357 -33.22 11.33 -8.64
C ILE A 357 -32.24 10.30 -8.06
N ALA A 358 -31.23 9.89 -8.84
CA ALA A 358 -30.19 8.99 -8.38
C ALA A 358 -29.35 9.62 -7.25
N TRP A 359 -29.03 10.91 -7.31
CA TRP A 359 -28.35 11.63 -6.21
C TRP A 359 -29.18 11.66 -4.93
N ILE A 360 -30.49 11.94 -5.04
CA ILE A 360 -31.42 11.95 -3.90
C ILE A 360 -31.50 10.55 -3.29
N TYR A 361 -31.69 9.52 -4.13
CA TYR A 361 -31.75 8.13 -3.69
C TYR A 361 -30.47 7.70 -2.97
N LYS A 362 -29.29 7.99 -3.54
CA LYS A 362 -27.99 7.71 -2.90
C LYS A 362 -27.89 8.38 -1.53
N SER A 363 -28.26 9.66 -1.45
CA SER A 363 -28.19 10.43 -0.21
C SER A 363 -29.15 9.88 0.85
N PHE A 364 -30.38 9.53 0.46
CA PHE A 364 -31.38 8.93 1.35
C PHE A 364 -30.97 7.54 1.85
N ASN A 365 -30.47 6.67 0.96
CA ASN A 365 -29.97 5.35 1.34
C ASN A 365 -28.74 5.42 2.23
N ALA A 366 -27.84 6.39 2.02
CA ALA A 366 -26.69 6.62 2.89
C ALA A 366 -27.13 6.99 4.31
N VAL A 367 -28.16 7.84 4.45
CA VAL A 367 -28.78 8.15 5.75
C VAL A 367 -29.37 6.90 6.39
N ARG A 368 -30.13 6.10 5.62
CA ARG A 368 -30.90 4.95 6.14
C ARG A 368 -30.03 3.75 6.55
N ASN A 369 -28.99 3.43 5.78
CA ASN A 369 -28.27 2.16 5.92
C ASN A 369 -26.97 2.23 6.73
N LYS A 370 -26.31 3.40 6.88
CA LYS A 370 -25.05 3.53 7.65
C LYS A 370 -24.83 4.89 8.34
N GLY A 371 -25.82 5.80 8.33
CA GLY A 371 -25.65 7.18 8.76
C GLY A 371 -24.68 7.93 7.82
N LEU A 372 -24.95 9.20 7.52
CA LEU A 372 -24.06 10.02 6.67
C LEU A 372 -22.66 10.26 7.25
N GLY A 373 -22.26 9.61 8.35
CA GLY A 373 -21.09 9.92 9.19
C GLY A 373 -19.89 10.41 8.38
N ILE A 374 -19.30 9.56 7.54
CA ILE A 374 -18.08 9.91 6.79
C ILE A 374 -18.32 11.04 5.78
N THR A 375 -19.39 10.98 4.99
CA THR A 375 -19.71 12.04 4.02
C THR A 375 -20.06 13.37 4.69
N LYS A 376 -20.74 13.33 5.83
CA LYS A 376 -21.07 14.48 6.67
C LYS A 376 -19.79 15.04 7.29
N ASP A 377 -18.91 14.20 7.79
CA ASP A 377 -17.61 14.59 8.34
C ASP A 377 -16.71 15.19 7.25
N ILE A 378 -16.76 14.68 6.01
CA ILE A 378 -16.06 15.26 4.86
C ILE A 378 -16.64 16.64 4.50
N ILE A 379 -17.97 16.77 4.40
CA ILE A 379 -18.61 18.05 4.05
C ILE A 379 -18.44 19.08 5.17
N ALA A 380 -18.55 18.65 6.43
CA ALA A 380 -18.46 19.49 7.63
C ALA A 380 -17.02 19.74 8.09
N SER A 381 -16.03 18.96 7.62
CA SER A 381 -14.64 19.25 7.89
C SER A 381 -14.30 20.61 7.30
N ASP A 382 -13.94 21.57 8.16
CA ASP A 382 -13.15 22.70 7.68
C ASP A 382 -11.77 22.17 7.29
N SER A 383 -11.03 22.92 6.47
CA SER A 383 -9.60 22.69 6.25
C SER A 383 -8.85 22.90 7.57
N ASN A 384 -8.94 21.92 8.48
CA ASN A 384 -8.37 21.97 9.82
C ASN A 384 -6.84 21.99 9.73
N ASN A 385 -6.20 22.48 10.80
CA ASN A 385 -4.75 22.49 10.96
C ASN A 385 -4.10 21.14 10.66
N ASN A 386 -4.75 20.02 10.98
CA ASN A 386 -4.23 18.67 10.70
C ASN A 386 -4.15 18.37 9.18
N ALA A 387 -5.14 18.78 8.39
CA ALA A 387 -5.13 18.56 6.94
C ALA A 387 -4.10 19.47 6.25
N LEU A 388 -3.95 20.71 6.74
CA LEU A 388 -2.91 21.64 6.27
C LEU A 388 -1.51 21.12 6.65
N HIS A 389 -1.37 20.57 7.85
CA HIS A 389 -0.13 19.97 8.32
C HIS A 389 0.25 18.74 7.48
N GLU A 390 -0.69 17.83 7.23
CA GLU A 390 -0.47 16.67 6.35
C GLU A 390 -0.17 17.10 4.90
N TYR A 391 -0.87 18.10 4.37
CA TYR A 391 -0.56 18.69 3.06
C TYR A 391 0.87 19.19 2.99
N THR A 392 1.28 20.00 3.97
CA THR A 392 2.62 20.59 4.06
C THR A 392 3.68 19.51 4.18
N MET A 393 3.43 18.47 5.00
CA MET A 393 4.31 17.32 5.12
C MET A 393 4.48 16.62 3.75
N LEU A 394 3.39 16.29 3.06
CA LEU A 394 3.44 15.62 1.74
C LEU A 394 4.07 16.49 0.65
N GLU A 395 3.90 17.81 0.72
CA GLU A 395 4.57 18.77 -0.14
C GLU A 395 6.09 18.78 0.11
N LYS A 396 6.51 18.85 1.37
CA LYS A 396 7.93 18.70 1.77
C LYS A 396 8.52 17.35 1.36
N LEU A 397 7.70 16.29 1.34
CA LEU A 397 8.10 14.97 0.82
C LEU A 397 8.25 14.94 -0.71
N GLY A 398 7.76 15.94 -1.43
CA GLY A 398 7.83 16.04 -2.88
C GLY A 398 6.67 15.39 -3.62
N LEU A 399 5.55 15.08 -2.96
CA LEU A 399 4.39 14.41 -3.57
C LEU A 399 3.37 15.38 -4.19
N TYR A 400 3.56 16.69 -4.00
CA TYR A 400 2.66 17.75 -4.49
C TYR A 400 3.30 18.72 -5.49
N ASN A 401 4.56 18.50 -5.88
CA ASN A 401 5.25 19.43 -6.77
C ASN A 401 4.89 19.19 -8.24
N LYS A 402 4.30 20.21 -8.88
CA LYS A 402 4.08 20.31 -10.34
C LYS A 402 5.26 20.97 -11.09
N LYS A 403 6.46 21.00 -10.49
CA LYS A 403 7.61 21.74 -11.03
C LYS A 403 8.69 20.81 -11.54
#